data_AF-A0A838LZ10-F1
#
_entry.id   AF-A0A838LZ10-F1
#
_cell.length_a   1.000
_cell.length_b   1.000
_cell.length_c   1.000
_cell.angle_alpha   90.00
_cell.angle_beta   90.00
_cell.angle_gamma   90.00
#
_symmetry.space_group_name_H-M   'P 1'
#
loop_
_entity.id
_entity.type
_entity.pdbx_description
1 polymer ?
#
loop_
_entity_poly.entity_id
_entity_poly.type
_entity_poly.pdbx_seq_one_letter_code
_entity_poly.pdbx_strand_id
1 'polypeptide(L)'
;MNPVDLIAAALADGVELRLLNNGKLKALGDSAAIERWTGRLKEQKASIIESLKVGAGDTATSWGWLLHFPDRAPLPVLVVPHVTHAEILDQHPDAIAAEPYDPIQRHPIARMTGDEEQAIRAWLALIEETDPATIADVLNQCQQDADARDYFIGRAEAEVPIAS
;
A
#
# COMPACT_ATOMS: atom_id res chain seq x y z
N MET A 1 -22.88 14.11 16.94
CA MET A 1 -21.82 13.36 17.61
C MET A 1 -20.54 13.61 16.84
N ASN A 2 -19.44 13.99 17.52
CA ASN A 2 -18.14 14.21 16.88
C ASN A 2 -17.58 12.83 16.44
N PRO A 3 -16.90 12.73 15.28
CA PRO A 3 -16.18 11.52 14.85
C PRO A 3 -15.38 10.80 15.95
N VAL A 4 -14.71 11.53 16.84
CA VAL A 4 -13.93 10.92 17.95
C VAL A 4 -14.83 10.20 18.95
N ASP A 5 -15.95 10.82 19.33
CA ASP A 5 -16.94 10.20 20.23
C ASP A 5 -17.60 8.97 19.57
N LEU A 6 -17.78 9.01 18.25
CA LEU A 6 -18.34 7.90 17.48
C LEU A 6 -17.38 6.71 17.42
N ILE A 7 -16.08 6.96 17.25
CA ILE A 7 -15.03 5.93 17.31
C ILE A 7 -14.98 5.29 18.69
N ALA A 8 -15.01 6.11 19.76
CA ALA A 8 -15.01 5.62 21.13
C ALA A 8 -16.28 4.79 21.47
N ALA A 9 -17.45 5.23 21.00
CA ALA A 9 -18.70 4.51 21.21
C ALA A 9 -18.73 3.18 20.43
N ALA A 10 -18.23 3.16 19.20
CA ALA A 10 -18.08 1.91 18.44
C ALA A 10 -17.15 0.93 19.16
N LEU A 11 -16.02 1.42 19.69
CA LEU A 11 -15.07 0.59 20.45
C LEU A 11 -15.70 0.02 21.74
N ALA A 12 -16.48 0.83 22.45
CA ALA A 12 -17.21 0.39 23.65
C ALA A 12 -18.24 -0.72 23.35
N ASP A 13 -18.81 -0.71 22.15
CA ASP A 13 -19.70 -1.74 21.62
C ASP A 13 -18.94 -2.95 21.01
N GLY A 14 -17.60 -2.98 21.13
CA GLY A 14 -16.75 -4.05 20.60
C GLY A 14 -16.47 -3.96 19.10
N VAL A 15 -16.70 -2.81 18.48
CA VAL A 15 -16.41 -2.53 17.07
C VAL A 15 -15.19 -1.62 16.96
N GLU A 16 -14.05 -2.21 16.64
CA GLU A 16 -12.81 -1.49 16.38
C GLU A 16 -12.79 -0.96 14.94
N LEU A 17 -12.54 0.33 14.77
CA LEU A 17 -12.40 0.98 13.47
C LEU A 17 -10.92 1.17 13.13
N ARG A 18 -10.44 0.52 12.08
CA ARG A 18 -9.07 0.66 11.57
C ARG A 18 -9.04 1.30 10.20
N LEU A 19 -8.11 2.23 10.02
CA LEU A 19 -7.76 2.72 8.70
C LEU A 19 -6.71 1.80 8.08
N LEU A 20 -7.00 1.28 6.89
CA LEU A 20 -6.05 0.50 6.10
C LEU A 20 -5.17 1.47 5.29
N ASN A 21 -3.95 1.03 4.92
CA ASN A 21 -2.98 1.83 4.16
C ASN A 21 -3.51 2.33 2.81
N ASN A 22 -4.52 1.66 2.24
CA ASN A 22 -5.20 2.09 1.01
C ASN A 22 -6.31 3.15 1.24
N GLY A 23 -6.37 3.73 2.44
CA GLY A 23 -7.38 4.72 2.83
C GLY A 23 -8.78 4.15 3.10
N LYS A 24 -8.96 2.82 3.09
CA LYS A 24 -10.26 2.20 3.42
C LYS A 24 -10.42 2.02 4.92
N LEU A 25 -11.60 2.38 5.41
CA LEU A 25 -12.03 2.10 6.78
C LEU A 25 -12.50 0.64 6.89
N LYS A 26 -11.96 -0.10 7.86
CA LYS A 26 -12.38 -1.47 8.20
C LYS A 26 -12.91 -1.49 9.63
N ALA A 27 -14.09 -2.08 9.82
CA ALA A 27 -14.63 -2.38 11.14
C ALA A 27 -14.31 -3.84 11.49
N LEU A 28 -13.82 -4.08 12.70
CA LEU A 28 -13.57 -5.40 13.26
C LEU A 28 -14.43 -5.56 14.53
N GLY A 29 -15.06 -6.71 14.71
CA GLY A 29 -15.96 -6.96 15.84
C GLY A 29 -17.01 -8.00 15.50
N ASP A 30 -17.99 -8.13 16.39
CA ASP A 30 -19.16 -8.97 16.17
C ASP A 30 -19.99 -8.49 14.96
N SER A 31 -20.45 -9.42 14.13
CA SER A 31 -21.19 -9.10 12.90
C SER A 31 -22.48 -8.32 13.15
N ALA A 32 -23.20 -8.61 14.24
CA ALA A 32 -24.42 -7.88 14.57
C ALA A 32 -24.10 -6.47 15.10
N ALA A 33 -22.98 -6.29 15.80
CA ALA A 33 -22.49 -4.97 16.17
C ALA A 33 -22.07 -4.16 14.93
N ILE A 34 -21.32 -4.75 14.00
CA ILE A 34 -20.91 -4.09 12.75
C ILE A 34 -22.13 -3.69 11.90
N GLU A 35 -23.14 -4.55 11.78
CA GLU A 35 -24.35 -4.24 10.99
C GLU A 35 -25.13 -3.06 11.60
N ARG A 36 -25.23 -2.99 12.93
CA ARG A 36 -25.85 -1.85 13.64
C ARG A 36 -25.10 -0.54 13.40
N TRP A 37 -23.77 -0.58 13.37
CA TRP A 37 -22.94 0.60 13.18
C TRP A 37 -22.80 1.01 11.71
N THR A 38 -23.06 0.11 10.75
CA THR A 38 -22.84 0.34 9.30
C THR A 38 -23.54 1.60 8.77
N GLY A 39 -24.77 1.90 9.21
CA GLY A 39 -25.49 3.10 8.78
C GLY A 39 -24.77 4.39 9.20
N ARG A 40 -24.42 4.49 10.48
CA ARG A 40 -23.74 5.67 11.05
C ARG A 40 -22.32 5.84 10.52
N LEU A 41 -21.59 4.73 10.34
CA LEU A 41 -20.23 4.76 9.78
C LEU A 41 -20.22 5.26 8.34
N LYS A 42 -21.25 4.96 7.55
CA LYS A 42 -21.38 5.45 6.17
C LYS A 42 -21.67 6.95 6.12
N GLU A 43 -22.53 7.45 6.99
CA GLU A 43 -22.92 8.87 7.04
C GLU A 43 -21.73 9.80 7.35
N GLN A 44 -20.82 9.37 8.22
CA GLN A 44 -19.68 10.20 8.67
C GLN A 44 -18.31 9.66 8.23
N LYS A 45 -18.28 8.78 7.22
CA LYS A 45 -17.08 8.04 6.79
C LYS A 45 -15.86 8.94 6.58
N ALA A 46 -16.03 10.07 5.90
CA ALA A 46 -14.93 10.98 5.58
C ALA A 46 -14.29 11.59 6.84
N SER A 47 -15.12 12.08 7.76
CA SER A 47 -14.66 12.70 9.00
C SER A 47 -14.08 11.68 10.00
N ILE A 48 -14.57 10.44 9.98
CA ILE A 48 -13.98 9.32 10.75
C ILE A 48 -12.59 9.00 10.21
N ILE A 49 -12.43 8.91 8.89
CA ILE A 49 -11.12 8.68 8.25
C ILE A 49 -10.14 9.80 8.62
N GLU A 50 -10.56 11.06 8.56
CA GLU A 50 -9.73 12.20 8.95
C GLU A 50 -9.31 12.12 10.43
N SER A 51 -10.24 11.79 11.33
CA SER A 51 -9.94 11.65 12.76
C SER A 51 -9.02 10.48 13.06
N LEU A 52 -9.18 9.36 12.33
CA LEU A 52 -8.27 8.21 12.44
C LEU A 52 -6.89 8.50 11.85
N LYS A 53 -6.79 9.34 10.82
CA LYS A 53 -5.48 9.83 10.32
C LYS A 53 -4.76 10.65 11.38
N VAL A 54 -5.47 11.52 12.10
CA VAL A 54 -4.91 12.35 13.17
C VAL A 54 -4.54 11.49 14.40
N GLY A 55 -5.39 10.55 14.82
CA GLY A 55 -5.17 9.74 16.01
C GLY A 55 -4.17 8.57 15.85
N ALA A 56 -4.04 7.99 14.66
CA ALA A 56 -3.13 6.88 14.41
C ALA A 56 -1.66 7.34 14.24
N GLY A 57 -1.43 8.57 13.79
CA GLY A 57 -0.09 9.14 13.69
C GLY A 57 0.58 9.28 15.06
N ASP A 58 -0.12 9.87 16.03
CA ASP A 58 0.54 10.36 17.25
C ASP A 58 0.88 9.29 18.31
N THR A 59 0.32 8.08 18.23
CA THR A 59 0.62 6.99 19.19
C THR A 59 1.15 5.70 18.58
N ALA A 60 1.04 5.50 17.26
CA ALA A 60 1.59 4.32 16.61
C ALA A 60 3.10 4.49 16.37
N THR A 61 3.91 3.61 16.96
CA THR A 61 5.36 3.58 16.72
C THR A 61 5.68 2.71 15.50
N SER A 62 6.52 3.22 14.60
CA SER A 62 7.05 2.47 13.46
C SER A 62 8.57 2.40 13.51
N TRP A 63 9.13 1.34 12.91
CA TRP A 63 10.57 1.17 12.69
C TRP A 63 11.05 1.80 11.38
N GLY A 64 10.12 2.17 10.50
CA GLY A 64 10.41 2.83 9.23
C GLY A 64 9.36 3.89 8.89
N TRP A 65 9.83 4.98 8.28
CA TRP A 65 9.05 6.15 7.89
C TRP A 65 9.44 6.62 6.49
N LEU A 66 8.46 6.97 5.66
CA LEU A 66 8.67 7.67 4.39
C LEU A 66 8.40 9.15 4.61
N LEU A 67 9.48 9.95 4.58
CA LEU A 67 9.42 11.39 4.84
C LEU A 67 9.25 12.17 3.55
N HIS A 68 8.26 13.05 3.50
CA HIS A 68 7.99 13.93 2.38
C HIS A 68 8.57 15.32 2.63
N PHE A 69 9.15 15.91 1.59
CA PHE A 69 9.77 17.22 1.61
C PHE A 69 9.19 18.08 0.47
N PRO A 70 9.18 19.41 0.61
CA PRO A 70 8.65 20.29 -0.43
C PRO A 70 9.56 20.37 -1.68
N ASP A 71 10.85 20.13 -1.50
CA ASP A 71 11.90 20.42 -2.49
C ASP A 71 12.64 19.16 -2.98
N ARG A 72 12.36 17.99 -2.41
CA ARG A 72 13.03 16.74 -2.77
C ARG A 72 12.10 15.52 -2.75
N ALA A 73 12.58 14.46 -3.39
CA ALA A 73 11.91 13.16 -3.40
C ALA A 73 11.71 12.61 -1.98
N PRO A 74 10.66 11.81 -1.75
CA PRO A 74 10.42 11.19 -0.46
C PRO A 74 11.60 10.32 -0.01
N LEU A 75 11.96 10.40 1.27
CA LEU A 75 13.12 9.71 1.83
C LEU A 75 12.66 8.61 2.81
N PRO A 76 12.97 7.33 2.55
CA PRO A 76 12.76 6.29 3.54
C PRO A 76 13.80 6.39 4.66
N VAL A 77 13.35 6.40 5.90
CA VAL A 77 14.16 6.46 7.12
C VAL A 77 13.80 5.26 8.01
N LEU A 78 14.82 4.53 8.46
CA LEU A 78 14.68 3.44 9.42
C LEU A 78 15.19 3.90 10.79
N VAL A 79 14.45 3.59 11.85
CA VAL A 79 14.69 4.10 13.21
C VAL A 79 14.57 3.00 14.25
N VAL A 80 15.54 2.97 15.19
CA VAL A 80 15.61 2.04 16.32
C VAL A 80 16.01 2.82 17.58
N PRO A 81 15.19 2.83 18.66
CA PRO A 81 13.90 2.13 18.82
C PRO A 81 12.80 2.68 17.91
N HIS A 82 11.67 1.98 17.82
CA HIS A 82 10.52 2.46 17.04
C HIS A 82 10.04 3.79 17.62
N VAL A 83 9.77 4.75 16.74
CA VAL A 83 9.33 6.10 17.14
C VAL A 83 7.95 6.37 16.56
N THR A 84 7.22 7.27 17.21
CA THR A 84 5.92 7.78 16.77
C THR A 84 6.05 8.73 15.57
N HIS A 85 4.93 9.02 14.91
CA HIS A 85 4.87 10.01 13.84
C HIS A 85 5.36 11.39 14.30
N ALA A 86 4.98 11.80 15.51
CA ALA A 86 5.39 13.08 16.09
C ALA A 86 6.90 13.12 16.33
N GLU A 87 7.47 12.04 16.88
CA GLU A 87 8.91 11.94 17.15
C GLU A 87 9.74 11.95 15.86
N ILE A 88 9.29 11.31 14.78
CA ILE A 88 10.04 11.33 13.51
C ILE A 88 9.98 12.71 12.83
N LEU A 89 8.87 13.43 12.95
CA LEU A 89 8.76 14.80 12.43
C LEU A 89 9.59 15.80 13.26
N ASP A 90 9.70 15.60 14.58
CA ASP A 90 10.58 16.40 15.44
C ASP A 90 12.07 16.20 15.08
N GLN A 91 12.46 14.96 14.75
CA GLN A 91 13.81 14.64 14.28
C GLN A 91 14.11 15.20 12.88
N HIS A 92 13.08 15.46 12.07
CA HIS A 92 13.19 15.92 10.70
C HIS A 92 12.29 17.14 10.45
N PRO A 93 12.64 18.33 10.98
CA PRO A 93 11.79 19.52 10.92
C PRO A 93 11.57 20.04 9.49
N ASP A 94 12.43 19.66 8.55
CA ASP A 94 12.28 20.01 7.13
C ASP A 94 11.22 19.14 6.42
N ALA A 95 10.79 18.04 7.05
CA ALA A 95 9.77 17.15 6.51
C ALA A 95 8.37 17.73 6.74
N ILE A 96 7.53 17.69 5.70
CA ILE A 96 6.16 18.19 5.73
C ILE A 96 5.13 17.10 6.04
N ALA A 97 5.52 15.83 5.89
CA ALA A 97 4.70 14.67 6.25
C ALA A 97 5.59 13.43 6.46
N ALA A 98 5.10 12.49 7.27
CA ALA A 98 5.74 11.20 7.49
C ALA A 98 4.68 10.09 7.41
N GLU A 99 4.89 9.07 6.57
CA GLU A 99 4.02 7.90 6.48
C GLU A 99 4.76 6.66 6.99
N PRO A 100 4.11 5.72 7.71
CA PRO A 100 4.75 4.48 8.09
C PRO A 100 5.26 3.71 6.86
N TYR A 101 6.53 3.33 6.89
CA TYR A 101 7.21 2.63 5.81
C TYR A 101 7.71 1.29 6.31
N ASP A 102 7.20 0.20 5.73
CA ASP A 102 7.71 -1.14 5.96
C ASP A 102 8.45 -1.62 4.69
N PRO A 103 9.79 -1.66 4.69
CA PRO A 103 10.56 -2.16 3.55
C PRO A 103 10.36 -3.65 3.29
N ILE A 104 9.80 -4.41 4.24
CA ILE A 104 9.42 -5.83 4.08
C ILE A 104 8.06 -5.95 3.38
N GLN A 105 7.31 -4.85 3.24
CA GLN A 105 6.08 -4.78 2.43
C GLN A 105 6.37 -4.79 0.91
N ARG A 106 7.40 -5.53 0.48
CA ARG A 106 7.33 -6.25 -0.78
C ARG A 106 6.10 -7.13 -0.65
N HIS A 107 5.02 -6.73 -1.33
CA HIS A 107 3.82 -7.55 -1.42
C HIS A 107 4.28 -8.97 -1.77
N PRO A 108 3.70 -10.04 -1.16
CA PRO A 108 3.92 -11.37 -1.70
C PRO A 108 3.62 -11.26 -3.18
N ILE A 109 4.64 -11.45 -4.01
CA ILE A 109 4.55 -11.16 -5.44
C ILE A 109 3.44 -12.06 -5.92
N ALA A 110 2.30 -11.46 -6.28
CA ALA A 110 1.18 -12.19 -6.81
C ALA A 110 1.77 -13.01 -7.95
N ARG A 111 1.59 -14.34 -7.93
CA ARG A 111 2.23 -15.18 -8.94
C ARG A 111 1.85 -14.65 -10.32
N MET A 112 2.86 -14.51 -11.17
CA MET A 112 2.68 -14.12 -12.56
C MET A 112 1.61 -15.02 -13.19
N THR A 113 0.63 -14.40 -13.83
CA THR A 113 -0.48 -15.10 -14.46
C THR A 113 -0.04 -15.68 -15.81
N GLY A 114 -0.81 -16.65 -16.34
CA GLY A 114 -0.51 -17.22 -17.66
C GLY A 114 -0.57 -16.18 -18.79
N ASP A 115 -1.45 -15.18 -18.66
CA ASP A 115 -1.62 -14.11 -19.66
C ASP A 115 -0.42 -13.15 -19.63
N GLU A 116 0.08 -12.81 -18.45
CA GLU A 116 1.31 -12.01 -18.27
C GLU A 116 2.54 -12.74 -18.83
N GLU A 117 2.67 -14.04 -18.55
CA GLU A 117 3.76 -14.85 -19.11
C GLU A 117 3.70 -14.87 -20.65
N GLN A 118 2.49 -15.04 -21.21
CA GLN A 118 2.30 -15.07 -22.66
C GLN A 118 2.63 -13.73 -23.32
N ALA A 119 2.23 -12.60 -22.70
CA ALA A 119 2.56 -11.26 -23.18
C ALA A 119 4.08 -11.02 -23.21
N ILE A 120 4.77 -11.38 -22.13
CA ILE A 120 6.24 -11.25 -22.04
C ILE A 120 6.92 -12.12 -23.09
N ARG A 121 6.48 -13.38 -23.28
CA ARG A 121 7.01 -14.26 -24.33
C ARG A 121 6.77 -13.73 -25.74
N ALA A 122 5.59 -13.15 -26.00
CA ALA A 122 5.27 -12.54 -27.30
C ALA A 122 6.16 -11.34 -27.60
N TRP A 123 6.44 -10.52 -26.58
CA TRP A 123 7.35 -9.38 -26.71
C TRP A 123 8.81 -9.83 -26.90
N LEU A 124 9.27 -10.84 -26.16
CA LEU A 124 10.61 -11.41 -26.36
C LEU A 124 10.79 -11.95 -27.78
N ALA A 125 9.78 -12.66 -28.31
CA ALA A 125 9.81 -13.11 -29.69
C ALA A 125 9.81 -11.95 -30.71
N LEU A 126 9.14 -10.83 -30.40
CA LEU A 126 9.13 -9.62 -31.24
C LEU A 126 10.52 -8.99 -31.36
N ILE A 127 11.30 -8.99 -30.28
CA ILE A 127 12.68 -8.49 -30.27
C ILE A 127 13.71 -9.55 -30.70
N GLU A 128 13.24 -10.64 -31.31
CA GLU A 128 14.03 -11.79 -31.76
C GLU A 128 14.75 -12.56 -30.63
N GLU A 129 14.35 -12.33 -29.37
CA GLU A 129 14.82 -13.13 -28.25
C GLU A 129 14.10 -14.49 -28.24
N THR A 130 14.86 -15.51 -28.60
CA THR A 130 14.38 -16.89 -28.80
C THR A 130 15.21 -17.89 -28.01
N ASP A 131 16.26 -17.46 -27.31
CA ASP A 131 17.08 -18.32 -26.49
C ASP A 131 16.30 -18.80 -25.26
N PRO A 132 16.09 -20.12 -25.09
CA PRO A 132 15.32 -20.66 -23.98
C PRO A 132 15.91 -20.33 -22.61
N ALA A 133 17.24 -20.18 -22.50
CA ALA A 133 17.90 -19.83 -21.25
C ALA A 133 17.59 -18.38 -20.86
N THR A 134 17.78 -17.45 -21.80
CA THR A 134 17.47 -16.02 -21.60
C THR A 134 15.99 -15.80 -21.31
N ILE A 135 15.08 -16.48 -22.02
CA ILE A 135 13.63 -16.41 -21.73
C ILE A 135 13.32 -16.92 -20.33
N ALA A 136 13.92 -18.05 -19.90
CA ALA A 136 13.70 -18.59 -18.56
C ALA A 136 14.19 -17.64 -17.46
N ASP A 137 15.33 -16.98 -17.67
CA ASP A 137 15.88 -16.01 -16.73
C ASP A 137 14.97 -14.79 -16.58
N VAL A 138 14.48 -14.23 -17.68
CA VAL A 138 13.52 -13.11 -17.67
C VAL A 138 12.23 -13.49 -16.94
N LEU A 139 11.66 -14.67 -17.23
CA LEU A 139 10.43 -15.13 -16.58
C LEU A 139 10.62 -15.41 -15.09
N ASN A 140 11.76 -16.00 -14.70
CA ASN A 140 12.09 -16.22 -13.30
C ASN A 140 12.29 -14.88 -12.56
N GLN A 141 12.92 -13.90 -13.20
CA GLN A 141 13.03 -12.55 -12.66
C GLN A 141 11.64 -11.91 -12.47
N CYS A 142 10.75 -12.01 -13.45
CA CYS A 142 9.37 -11.50 -13.34
C CYS A 142 8.53 -12.18 -12.25
N GLN A 143 8.85 -13.43 -11.90
CA GLN A 143 8.21 -14.12 -10.77
C GLN A 143 8.71 -13.64 -9.41
N GLN A 144 9.95 -13.15 -9.34
CA GLN A 144 10.66 -12.78 -8.11
C GLN A 144 10.78 -11.27 -7.88
N ASP A 145 10.44 -10.47 -8.90
CA ASP A 145 10.54 -9.01 -8.88
C ASP A 145 9.34 -8.39 -9.62
N ALA A 146 8.47 -7.73 -8.85
CA ALA A 146 7.26 -7.09 -9.38
C ALA A 146 7.57 -5.87 -10.26
N ASP A 147 8.63 -5.12 -9.95
CA ASP A 147 9.03 -3.96 -10.75
C ASP A 147 9.60 -4.41 -12.10
N ALA A 148 10.36 -5.51 -12.10
CA ALA A 148 10.82 -6.15 -13.34
C ALA A 148 9.63 -6.62 -14.18
N ARG A 149 8.65 -7.29 -13.56
CA ARG A 149 7.44 -7.74 -14.27
C ARG A 149 6.67 -6.58 -14.89
N ASP A 150 6.42 -5.52 -14.14
CA ASP A 150 5.68 -4.35 -14.61
C ASP A 150 6.39 -3.68 -15.80
N TYR A 151 7.73 -3.63 -15.77
CA TYR A 151 8.53 -3.17 -16.90
C TYR A 151 8.27 -4.02 -18.17
N PHE A 152 8.39 -5.35 -18.09
CA PHE A 152 8.22 -6.21 -19.26
C PHE A 152 6.77 -6.25 -19.78
N ILE A 153 5.77 -6.18 -18.89
CA ILE A 153 4.37 -6.03 -19.28
C ILE A 153 4.17 -4.71 -20.02
N GLY A 154 4.68 -3.60 -19.48
CA GLY A 154 4.57 -2.29 -20.13
C GLY A 154 5.23 -2.27 -21.52
N ARG A 155 6.35 -2.96 -21.71
CA ARG A 155 6.98 -3.15 -23.03
C ARG A 155 6.11 -4.00 -23.96
N ALA A 156 5.56 -5.11 -23.45
CA ALA A 156 4.70 -5.99 -24.22
C ALA A 156 3.42 -5.29 -24.68
N GLU A 157 2.74 -4.55 -23.80
CA GLU A 157 1.52 -3.81 -24.15
C GLU A 157 1.77 -2.67 -25.16
N ALA A 158 2.92 -2.01 -25.07
CA ALA A 158 3.27 -0.91 -25.97
C ALA A 158 3.70 -1.38 -27.37
N GLU A 159 4.33 -2.55 -27.47
CA GLU A 159 5.03 -2.97 -28.69
C GLU A 159 4.42 -4.21 -29.36
N VAL A 160 3.70 -5.06 -28.63
CA VAL A 160 3.01 -6.20 -29.24
C VAL A 160 1.72 -5.68 -29.91
N PRO A 161 1.56 -5.84 -31.24
CA PRO A 161 0.35 -5.37 -31.92
C PRO A 161 -0.89 -6.11 -31.40
N ILE A 162 -1.94 -5.38 -31.06
CA ILE A 162 -3.23 -5.96 -30.71
C ILE A 162 -3.80 -6.58 -31.98
N ALA A 163 -3.77 -7.92 -32.09
CA ALA A 163 -4.41 -8.62 -33.20
C ALA A 163 -5.93 -8.33 -33.14
N SER A 164 -6.40 -7.52 -34.09
CA SER A 164 -7.83 -7.25 -34.33
C SER A 164 -8.46 -8.35 -35.18
#